data_AF-A0A494X8R0-F1
#
_entry.id   AF-A0A494X8R0-F1
#
_cell.length_a   1.000
_cell.length_b   1.000
_cell.length_c   1.000
_cell.angle_alpha   90.00
_cell.angle_beta   90.00
_cell.angle_gamma   90.00
#
_symmetry.space_group_name_H-M   'P 1'
#
loop_
_entity.id
_entity.type
_entity.pdbx_description
1 polymer ?
#
loop_
_entity_poly.entity_id
_entity_poly.type
_entity_poly.pdbx_seq_one_letter_code
_entity_poly.pdbx_strand_id
1 'polypeptide(L)'
;MDMLELADQLDSRPGALEAAYAPARADLDAAAALAMPARLRAGPDPLLEANLYGSFYLGHTEFALPVSAIHEVVVFPSRVTPIPLSPAFLIGVFNLRGAIIPIVDLRAILGMSDTTERDTQKVAIVDFAGTRIGLVFDATGEMLRVRPTDRHPFHFADDDPAHAAHRAARHVVKGALKLEGGERIVQILDAAELMQIEQVPQILDKQRAGGLARRAVVTQRHQCVSFRLGDAALAFEIGAIHEIVRVPEIAESVLKSELCIGMFNLRGDLMPLVDFGALLGLPSRAASGGEGGKAGAGADDARRILVMRIGDDQIGLLVDSVDSIVGYTAEQLLPIPGLGARRAGLFAGCVSREGHDDIVLLAHTAVLTSDEIHALTQGHSHLYAHGEGHRANARQRGERHVYITFRLDSLMAVPITGVREIIRYTDDFMRPPGLPAAVCGMLNLRRRLVTIVDLRALYALAPRATDAAAHANAKILIIERGDDAYGLIVDSVENISNVFASDKMAVPSIMMDATQKRLRADLTEIVEVQKSAAQAHEGKPTQVMMIFDVVKLMDRVAQMIDA
;
A
#
# COMPACT_ATOMS: atom_id res chain seq x y z
N MET A 1 20.05 -44.33 -29.44
CA MET A 1 20.94 -43.52 -28.58
C MET A 1 20.39 -42.10 -28.57
N ASP A 2 19.24 -41.79 -27.95
CA ASP A 2 18.64 -42.24 -26.68
C ASP A 2 19.37 -41.73 -25.43
N MET A 3 18.76 -40.72 -24.79
CA MET A 3 18.96 -40.43 -23.37
C MET A 3 17.80 -41.05 -22.57
N LEU A 4 17.78 -42.39 -22.48
CA LEU A 4 16.75 -43.14 -21.76
C LEU A 4 17.32 -44.33 -20.96
N GLU A 5 18.65 -44.47 -20.89
CA GLU A 5 19.34 -45.69 -20.44
C GLU A 5 20.35 -45.44 -19.31
N LEU A 6 20.03 -44.51 -18.40
CA LEU A 6 20.91 -44.16 -17.25
C LEU A 6 20.15 -43.92 -15.93
N ALA A 7 19.06 -44.66 -15.70
CA ALA A 7 18.19 -44.49 -14.53
C ALA A 7 17.86 -45.78 -13.74
N ASP A 8 18.34 -46.95 -14.18
CA ASP A 8 17.85 -48.26 -13.69
C ASP A 8 18.95 -49.21 -13.16
N GLN A 9 20.10 -48.65 -12.73
CA GLN A 9 21.16 -49.43 -12.06
C GLN A 9 21.79 -48.65 -10.90
N LEU A 10 21.31 -48.92 -9.67
CA LEU A 10 22.09 -49.16 -8.43
C LEU A 10 21.21 -49.07 -7.16
N ASP A 11 20.18 -49.92 -7.05
CA ASP A 11 19.64 -50.32 -5.74
C ASP A 11 19.95 -51.81 -5.49
N SER A 12 20.99 -52.07 -4.69
CA SER A 12 21.23 -53.41 -4.16
C SER A 12 22.07 -53.42 -2.86
N ARG A 13 21.34 -53.41 -1.75
CA ARG A 13 21.66 -54.03 -0.44
C ARG A 13 22.58 -53.28 0.57
N PRO A 14 22.39 -53.53 1.89
CA PRO A 14 23.04 -52.78 2.97
C PRO A 14 24.26 -53.47 3.57
N GLY A 15 25.06 -52.71 4.33
CA GLY A 15 26.15 -53.21 5.19
C GLY A 15 26.42 -52.25 6.35
N ALA A 16 26.94 -52.76 7.47
CA ALA A 16 27.20 -51.99 8.69
C ALA A 16 28.70 -51.73 8.91
N LEU A 17 29.01 -50.58 9.54
CA LEU A 17 30.25 -50.20 10.24
C LEU A 17 29.91 -48.87 10.94
N GLU A 18 29.94 -48.66 12.26
CA GLU A 18 30.78 -49.14 13.37
C GLU A 18 32.10 -48.35 13.56
N ALA A 19 32.16 -47.67 14.71
CA ALA A 19 33.32 -47.21 15.50
C ALA A 19 34.47 -46.38 14.86
N ALA A 20 34.43 -45.05 15.07
CA ALA A 20 35.58 -44.18 15.42
C ALA A 20 35.06 -42.78 15.83
N TYR A 21 35.57 -42.06 16.84
CA TYR A 21 36.50 -42.40 17.93
C TYR A 21 36.22 -41.44 19.11
N ALA A 22 36.31 -41.91 20.36
CA ALA A 22 36.21 -41.10 21.59
C ALA A 22 37.65 -40.74 22.10
N PRO A 23 37.93 -40.20 23.30
CA PRO A 23 37.03 -39.80 24.40
C PRO A 23 37.42 -38.47 25.13
N ALA A 24 36.61 -38.12 26.14
CA ALA A 24 37.12 -37.57 27.40
C ALA A 24 36.22 -37.99 28.57
N ARG A 25 36.75 -38.78 29.52
CA ARG A 25 36.27 -38.86 30.91
C ARG A 25 37.05 -37.80 31.71
N ALA A 26 36.53 -37.15 32.74
CA ALA A 26 36.39 -37.66 34.11
C ALA A 26 35.91 -36.48 34.99
N ASP A 27 35.34 -36.59 36.21
CA ASP A 27 34.72 -37.67 37.01
C ASP A 27 33.87 -36.91 38.09
N LEU A 28 33.29 -37.38 39.21
CA LEU A 28 33.44 -38.57 40.06
C LEU A 28 32.08 -39.12 40.55
N ASP A 29 32.17 -40.28 41.19
CA ASP A 29 31.24 -40.92 42.14
C ASP A 29 30.53 -39.95 43.12
N ALA A 30 29.26 -40.12 43.53
CA ALA A 30 28.43 -41.29 43.90
C ALA A 30 28.48 -41.67 45.40
N ALA A 31 27.30 -41.67 46.05
CA ALA A 31 27.08 -42.26 47.37
C ALA A 31 25.59 -42.63 47.62
N ALA A 32 25.38 -43.88 48.07
CA ALA A 32 24.27 -44.44 48.86
C ALA A 32 22.84 -43.83 48.81
N ALA A 33 21.86 -44.67 48.44
CA ALA A 33 20.45 -44.44 48.74
C ALA A 33 20.06 -44.90 50.17
N LEU A 34 19.01 -44.31 50.76
CA LEU A 34 18.10 -45.01 51.69
C LEU A 34 16.79 -44.22 51.98
N ALA A 35 15.69 -44.99 52.08
CA ALA A 35 14.41 -44.69 52.73
C ALA A 35 13.55 -43.46 52.30
N MET A 36 12.48 -43.73 51.54
CA MET A 36 11.09 -43.27 51.83
C MET A 36 10.09 -44.22 51.12
N PRO A 37 8.84 -44.40 51.62
CA PRO A 37 7.99 -45.53 51.24
C PRO A 37 7.03 -45.26 50.09
N ALA A 38 6.72 -46.30 49.31
CA ALA A 38 5.61 -46.27 48.35
C ALA A 38 4.25 -46.29 49.07
N ARG A 39 3.46 -45.20 48.97
CA ARG A 39 2.04 -45.19 49.35
C ARG A 39 1.19 -44.32 48.43
N LEU A 40 0.00 -44.86 48.15
CA LEU A 40 -1.12 -44.35 47.34
C LEU A 40 -0.85 -44.07 45.85
N ARG A 41 -1.68 -44.71 45.02
CA ARG A 41 -2.06 -44.18 43.71
C ARG A 41 -2.89 -42.92 43.93
N ALA A 42 -2.38 -41.75 43.57
CA ALA A 42 -3.22 -40.61 43.24
C ALA A 42 -3.69 -40.74 41.78
N GLY A 43 -4.82 -40.10 41.44
CA GLY A 43 -5.11 -39.75 40.05
C GLY A 43 -4.20 -38.61 39.56
N PRO A 44 -4.39 -38.09 38.34
CA PRO A 44 -3.75 -36.83 37.94
C PRO A 44 -4.09 -35.73 38.96
N ASP A 45 -3.10 -34.92 39.31
CA ASP A 45 -3.24 -33.87 40.33
C ASP A 45 -4.18 -32.75 39.81
N PRO A 46 -5.31 -32.46 40.49
CA PRO A 46 -6.26 -31.43 40.06
C PRO A 46 -5.66 -30.01 40.05
N LEU A 47 -4.48 -29.79 40.62
CA LEU A 47 -3.73 -28.52 40.50
C LEU A 47 -3.12 -28.30 39.10
N LEU A 48 -3.04 -29.34 38.26
CA LEU A 48 -2.50 -29.27 36.90
C LEU A 48 -3.55 -28.91 35.82
N GLU A 49 -4.86 -29.03 36.10
CA GLU A 49 -5.94 -28.72 35.14
C GLU A 49 -6.43 -27.25 35.15
N ALA A 50 -5.71 -26.36 35.86
CA ALA A 50 -6.06 -24.95 35.94
C ALA A 50 -5.51 -24.16 34.74
N ASN A 51 -6.33 -23.97 33.70
CA ASN A 51 -5.99 -23.14 32.54
C ASN A 51 -5.70 -21.68 32.95
N LEU A 52 -4.76 -21.06 32.25
CA LEU A 52 -4.43 -19.64 32.40
C LEU A 52 -5.18 -18.80 31.36
N TYR A 53 -5.79 -17.72 31.81
CA TYR A 53 -6.47 -16.73 30.99
C TYR A 53 -5.88 -15.35 31.25
N GLY A 54 -5.65 -14.56 30.20
CA GLY A 54 -5.32 -13.14 30.32
C GLY A 54 -6.60 -12.33 30.24
N SER A 55 -6.89 -11.51 31.25
CA SER A 55 -8.04 -10.60 31.21
C SER A 55 -7.68 -9.20 30.73
N PHE A 56 -8.69 -8.49 30.23
CA PHE A 56 -8.61 -7.13 29.71
C PHE A 56 -9.99 -6.46 29.75
N TYR A 57 -10.02 -5.14 29.66
CA TYR A 57 -11.24 -4.34 29.77
C TYR A 57 -11.65 -3.70 28.45
N LEU A 58 -12.96 -3.73 28.20
CA LEU A 58 -13.66 -2.89 27.22
C LEU A 58 -14.63 -1.96 27.98
N GLY A 59 -14.25 -0.69 28.10
CA GLY A 59 -14.89 0.26 29.02
C GLY A 59 -14.85 -0.30 30.45
N HIS A 60 -16.03 -0.51 31.04
CA HIS A 60 -16.18 -1.10 32.37
C HIS A 60 -16.35 -2.64 32.37
N THR A 61 -16.29 -3.31 31.21
CA THR A 61 -16.55 -4.76 31.10
C THR A 61 -15.26 -5.57 31.03
N GLU A 62 -15.07 -6.54 31.93
CA GLU A 62 -13.91 -7.45 31.91
C GLU A 62 -14.15 -8.67 31.00
N PHE A 63 -13.22 -8.88 30.06
CA PHE A 63 -13.14 -10.04 29.17
C PHE A 63 -11.86 -10.82 29.42
N ALA A 64 -11.84 -12.09 29.00
CA ALA A 64 -10.69 -12.97 29.13
C ALA A 64 -10.53 -13.90 27.92
N LEU A 65 -9.28 -14.09 27.50
CA LEU A 65 -8.87 -15.08 26.48
C LEU A 65 -7.92 -16.12 27.10
N PRO A 66 -7.94 -17.39 26.65
CA PRO A 66 -6.93 -18.36 27.03
C PRO A 66 -5.53 -17.84 26.63
N VAL A 67 -4.56 -17.90 27.53
CA VAL A 67 -3.21 -17.36 27.25
C VAL A 67 -2.54 -18.07 26.07
N SER A 68 -2.87 -19.34 25.85
CA SER A 68 -2.43 -20.11 24.67
C SER A 68 -2.88 -19.55 23.32
N ALA A 69 -3.84 -18.62 23.31
CA ALA A 69 -4.29 -17.90 22.12
C ALA A 69 -3.76 -16.46 22.05
N ILE A 70 -3.11 -15.93 23.10
CA ILE A 70 -2.54 -14.58 23.11
C ILE A 70 -1.06 -14.68 22.73
N HIS A 71 -0.70 -14.27 21.51
CA HIS A 71 0.67 -14.31 21.01
C HIS A 71 1.53 -13.20 21.62
N GLU A 72 1.03 -11.96 21.59
CA GLU A 72 1.66 -10.80 22.25
C GLU A 72 0.61 -9.70 22.48
N VAL A 73 0.93 -8.73 23.35
CA VAL A 73 0.15 -7.51 23.54
C VAL A 73 1.04 -6.33 23.13
N VAL A 74 0.53 -5.47 22.26
CA VAL A 74 1.22 -4.26 21.81
C VAL A 74 0.40 -3.01 22.17
N VAL A 75 1.05 -1.85 22.20
CA VAL A 75 0.36 -0.54 22.22
C VAL A 75 -0.40 -0.38 20.91
N PHE A 76 -1.57 0.29 20.92
CA PHE A 76 -2.26 0.61 19.67
C PHE A 76 -1.32 1.40 18.73
N PRO A 77 -1.13 0.97 17.47
CA PRO A 77 -0.18 1.61 16.59
C PRO A 77 -0.66 3.01 16.21
N SER A 78 0.22 4.00 16.24
CA SER A 78 -0.09 5.40 15.92
C SER A 78 -0.60 5.63 14.50
N ARG A 79 -0.51 4.61 13.63
CA ARG A 79 -1.12 4.56 12.30
C ARG A 79 -1.64 3.14 12.02
N VAL A 80 -2.85 3.07 11.47
CA VAL A 80 -3.45 1.85 10.91
C VAL A 80 -3.71 2.14 9.44
N THR A 81 -3.39 1.19 8.55
CA THR A 81 -3.68 1.33 7.11
C THR A 81 -5.12 0.89 6.88
N PRO A 82 -6.05 1.80 6.53
CA PRO A 82 -7.44 1.43 6.30
C PRO A 82 -7.56 0.57 5.04
N ILE A 83 -8.44 -0.42 5.08
CA ILE A 83 -8.75 -1.28 3.94
C ILE A 83 -10.09 -0.82 3.33
N PRO A 84 -10.15 -0.44 2.04
CA PRO A 84 -11.40 -0.07 1.41
C PRO A 84 -12.41 -1.24 1.36
N LEU A 85 -13.70 -0.92 1.29
CA LEU A 85 -14.82 -1.88 1.40
C LEU A 85 -14.83 -2.73 2.69
N SER A 86 -14.08 -2.39 3.75
CA SER A 86 -14.02 -3.19 4.98
C SER A 86 -15.36 -3.26 5.75
N PRO A 87 -15.58 -4.29 6.58
CA PRO A 87 -16.62 -4.26 7.61
C PRO A 87 -16.35 -3.14 8.63
N ALA A 88 -17.39 -2.53 9.20
CA ALA A 88 -17.24 -1.43 10.17
C ALA A 88 -16.46 -1.80 11.45
N PHE A 89 -16.38 -3.10 11.80
CA PHE A 89 -15.56 -3.57 12.91
C PHE A 89 -14.06 -3.68 12.57
N LEU A 90 -13.68 -3.66 11.29
CA LEU A 90 -12.29 -3.76 10.85
C LEU A 90 -11.71 -2.36 10.64
N ILE A 91 -10.95 -1.89 11.62
CA ILE A 91 -10.28 -0.57 11.62
C ILE A 91 -9.26 -0.48 10.47
N GLY A 92 -8.67 -1.62 10.09
CA GLY A 92 -7.74 -1.73 8.97
C GLY A 92 -6.69 -2.82 9.23
N VAL A 93 -5.48 -2.61 8.76
CA VAL A 93 -4.33 -3.49 8.98
C VAL A 93 -3.10 -2.74 9.46
N PHE A 94 -2.18 -3.43 10.13
CA PHE A 94 -0.84 -2.91 10.46
C PHE A 94 0.24 -3.97 10.25
N ASN A 95 1.48 -3.53 9.98
CA ASN A 95 2.62 -4.42 9.88
C ASN A 95 3.23 -4.70 11.27
N LEU A 96 3.05 -5.93 11.76
CA LEU A 96 3.73 -6.44 12.94
C LEU A 96 4.89 -7.34 12.50
N ARG A 97 6.13 -6.84 12.63
CA ARG A 97 7.38 -7.60 12.43
C ARG A 97 7.49 -8.31 11.05
N GLY A 98 6.87 -7.76 10.00
CA GLY A 98 6.83 -8.33 8.65
C GLY A 98 5.55 -9.11 8.31
N ALA A 99 4.54 -9.13 9.18
CA ALA A 99 3.23 -9.71 8.93
C ALA A 99 2.13 -8.63 8.97
N ILE A 100 1.24 -8.63 7.97
CA ILE A 100 0.07 -7.74 7.94
C ILE A 100 -1.02 -8.33 8.83
N ILE A 101 -1.24 -7.73 10.00
CA ILE A 101 -2.24 -8.15 10.97
C ILE A 101 -3.49 -7.25 10.85
N PRO A 102 -4.71 -7.80 10.72
CA PRO A 102 -5.95 -7.04 10.79
C PRO A 102 -6.20 -6.50 12.20
N ILE A 103 -6.63 -5.24 12.33
CA ILE A 103 -7.06 -4.66 13.62
C ILE A 103 -8.58 -4.57 13.64
N VAL A 104 -9.16 -5.24 14.64
CA VAL A 104 -10.59 -5.42 14.84
C VAL A 104 -11.03 -4.74 16.13
N ASP A 105 -12.06 -3.91 16.04
CA ASP A 105 -12.75 -3.36 17.20
C ASP A 105 -13.78 -4.38 17.73
N LEU A 106 -13.49 -4.96 18.90
CA LEU A 106 -14.38 -5.92 19.53
C LEU A 106 -15.68 -5.26 20.06
N ARG A 107 -15.69 -3.93 20.32
CA ARG A 107 -16.91 -3.20 20.68
C ARG A 107 -17.93 -3.21 19.55
N ALA A 108 -17.47 -3.00 18.32
CA ALA A 108 -18.31 -3.00 17.13
C ALA A 108 -18.92 -4.40 16.83
N ILE A 109 -18.22 -5.47 17.19
CA ILE A 109 -18.75 -6.85 17.12
C ILE A 109 -19.77 -7.12 18.24
N LEU A 110 -19.51 -6.64 19.45
CA LEU A 110 -20.36 -6.87 20.63
C LEU A 110 -21.52 -5.85 20.79
N GLY A 111 -21.68 -4.92 19.85
CA GLY A 111 -22.74 -3.90 19.87
C GLY A 111 -22.60 -2.84 20.97
N MET A 112 -21.37 -2.58 21.42
CA MET A 112 -21.08 -1.65 22.53
C MET A 112 -20.95 -0.20 22.04
N SER A 113 -21.53 0.74 22.80
CA SER A 113 -21.59 2.17 22.45
C SER A 113 -20.51 3.05 23.07
N ASP A 114 -19.63 2.48 23.91
CA ASP A 114 -18.70 3.24 24.75
C ASP A 114 -17.34 3.46 24.06
N THR A 115 -16.81 4.69 24.08
CA THR A 115 -15.66 5.09 23.24
C THR A 115 -14.59 5.86 24.00
N THR A 116 -13.58 5.12 24.49
CA THR A 116 -12.33 5.66 25.05
C THR A 116 -11.43 6.31 23.98
N GLU A 117 -10.59 7.27 24.38
CA GLU A 117 -9.57 7.87 23.52
C GLU A 117 -8.50 6.83 23.10
N ARG A 118 -8.25 6.72 21.79
CA ARG A 118 -7.44 5.65 21.19
C ARG A 118 -5.97 5.61 21.64
N ASP A 119 -5.39 6.75 22.00
CA ASP A 119 -3.97 6.85 22.42
C ASP A 119 -3.64 6.07 23.71
N THR A 120 -4.65 5.68 24.49
CA THR A 120 -4.47 4.83 25.68
C THR A 120 -4.65 3.33 25.40
N GLN A 121 -5.20 2.97 24.23
CA GLN A 121 -5.60 1.61 23.92
C GLN A 121 -4.42 0.70 23.57
N LYS A 122 -4.68 -0.60 23.63
CA LYS A 122 -3.75 -1.69 23.32
C LYS A 122 -4.37 -2.64 22.33
N VAL A 123 -3.54 -3.49 21.73
CA VAL A 123 -3.96 -4.52 20.79
C VAL A 123 -3.46 -5.88 21.27
N ALA A 124 -4.38 -6.81 21.52
CA ALA A 124 -4.08 -8.20 21.81
C ALA A 124 -3.95 -8.95 20.49
N ILE A 125 -2.75 -9.47 20.20
CA ILE A 125 -2.50 -10.28 19.02
C ILE A 125 -2.95 -11.71 19.34
N VAL A 126 -4.13 -12.07 18.85
CA VAL A 126 -4.70 -13.40 19.01
C VAL A 126 -4.20 -14.29 17.87
N ASP A 127 -3.67 -15.47 18.19
CA ASP A 127 -3.30 -16.52 17.22
C ASP A 127 -4.19 -17.75 17.45
N PHE A 128 -4.81 -18.24 16.39
CA PHE A 128 -5.52 -19.50 16.39
C PHE A 128 -5.28 -20.22 15.05
N ALA A 129 -4.77 -21.45 15.11
CA ALA A 129 -4.42 -22.27 13.95
C ALA A 129 -3.48 -21.56 12.92
N GLY A 130 -2.63 -20.62 13.36
CA GLY A 130 -1.74 -19.84 12.50
C GLY A 130 -2.41 -18.63 11.83
N THR A 131 -3.71 -18.41 12.05
CA THR A 131 -4.41 -17.16 11.73
C THR A 131 -4.25 -16.17 12.86
N ARG A 132 -3.98 -14.90 12.54
CA ARG A 132 -3.74 -13.84 13.53
C ARG A 132 -4.60 -12.62 13.28
N ILE A 133 -5.17 -12.08 14.36
CA ILE A 133 -5.86 -10.78 14.38
C ILE A 133 -5.40 -9.97 15.61
N GLY A 134 -5.47 -8.65 15.50
CA GLY A 134 -5.32 -7.73 16.61
C GLY A 134 -6.69 -7.30 17.13
N LEU A 135 -7.01 -7.61 18.38
CA LEU A 135 -8.21 -7.10 19.06
C LEU A 135 -7.87 -5.84 19.85
N VAL A 136 -8.56 -4.73 19.59
CA VAL A 136 -8.41 -3.50 20.37
C VAL A 136 -9.06 -3.66 21.75
N PHE A 137 -8.37 -3.19 22.78
CA PHE A 137 -8.89 -3.10 24.15
C PHE A 137 -8.30 -1.91 24.92
N ASP A 138 -8.92 -1.51 26.03
CA ASP A 138 -8.55 -0.29 26.74
C ASP A 138 -7.47 -0.53 27.80
N ALA A 139 -7.73 -1.42 28.75
CA ALA A 139 -6.84 -1.71 29.88
C ALA A 139 -6.51 -3.20 29.98
N THR A 140 -5.27 -3.51 30.35
CA THR A 140 -4.85 -4.89 30.65
C THR A 140 -5.32 -5.23 32.06
N GLY A 141 -5.99 -6.37 32.20
CA GLY A 141 -6.37 -6.93 33.50
C GLY A 141 -5.28 -7.86 34.04
N GLU A 142 -5.70 -8.98 34.61
CA GLU A 142 -4.86 -9.89 35.39
C GLU A 142 -4.63 -11.24 34.69
N MET A 143 -3.65 -11.99 35.22
CA MET A 143 -3.39 -13.36 34.83
C MET A 143 -4.24 -14.33 35.68
N LEU A 144 -5.43 -14.67 35.18
CA LEU A 144 -6.41 -15.47 35.89
C LEU A 144 -6.08 -16.97 35.76
N ARG A 145 -5.87 -17.65 36.90
CA ARG A 145 -5.65 -19.11 36.96
C ARG A 145 -6.93 -19.82 37.35
N VAL A 146 -7.61 -20.40 36.38
CA VAL A 146 -9.04 -20.76 36.45
C VAL A 146 -9.23 -22.27 36.56
N ARG A 147 -9.93 -22.75 37.61
CA ARG A 147 -10.29 -24.17 37.72
C ARG A 147 -11.51 -24.48 36.84
N PRO A 148 -11.71 -25.75 36.39
CA PRO A 148 -12.90 -26.10 35.62
C PRO A 148 -14.23 -25.77 36.31
N THR A 149 -14.27 -25.80 37.65
CA THR A 149 -15.44 -25.47 38.48
C THR A 149 -15.91 -24.02 38.37
N ASP A 150 -14.99 -23.11 38.03
CA ASP A 150 -15.20 -21.67 38.11
C ASP A 150 -15.68 -21.09 36.76
N ARG A 151 -15.84 -21.97 35.75
CA ARG A 151 -16.23 -21.68 34.37
C ARG A 151 -17.69 -22.07 34.17
N HIS A 152 -18.51 -21.09 33.78
CA HIS A 152 -19.89 -21.32 33.38
C HIS A 152 -20.02 -21.09 31.86
N PRO A 153 -20.03 -22.16 31.03
CA PRO A 153 -20.21 -22.02 29.59
C PRO A 153 -21.63 -21.53 29.27
N PHE A 154 -21.75 -20.69 28.25
CA PHE A 154 -23.03 -20.29 27.69
C PHE A 154 -23.41 -21.25 26.56
N HIS A 155 -24.56 -21.91 26.72
CA HIS A 155 -25.18 -22.70 25.68
C HIS A 155 -26.29 -21.88 25.03
N PHE A 156 -25.94 -21.14 23.97
CA PHE A 156 -26.94 -20.55 23.10
C PHE A 156 -27.62 -21.69 22.32
N ALA A 157 -28.96 -21.71 22.33
CA ALA A 157 -29.70 -22.53 21.40
C ALA A 157 -29.60 -21.92 19.99
N ASP A 158 -29.34 -22.76 18.99
CA ASP A 158 -29.55 -22.40 17.59
C ASP A 158 -31.05 -22.20 17.30
N ASP A 159 -31.34 -21.60 16.14
CA ASP A 159 -32.67 -21.40 15.56
C ASP A 159 -33.63 -20.43 16.28
N ASP A 160 -33.33 -19.13 16.18
CA ASP A 160 -34.38 -18.12 15.94
C ASP A 160 -34.02 -17.27 14.68
N PRO A 161 -34.77 -17.42 13.57
CA PRO A 161 -34.51 -16.69 12.33
C PRO A 161 -34.79 -15.19 12.42
N ALA A 162 -35.49 -14.68 13.44
CA ALA A 162 -35.82 -13.26 13.58
C ALA A 162 -34.60 -12.38 13.93
N HIS A 163 -33.52 -12.96 14.46
CA HIS A 163 -32.40 -12.23 15.06
C HIS A 163 -31.06 -12.31 14.30
N ALA A 164 -31.10 -12.63 12.99
CA ALA A 164 -29.93 -12.93 12.16
C ALA A 164 -28.78 -11.89 12.24
N ALA A 165 -29.09 -10.60 12.40
CA ALA A 165 -28.10 -9.53 12.47
C ALA A 165 -27.16 -9.61 13.69
N HIS A 166 -27.54 -10.30 14.77
CA HIS A 166 -26.74 -10.45 15.99
C HIS A 166 -25.94 -11.77 16.07
N ARG A 167 -25.87 -12.55 14.97
CA ARG A 167 -25.25 -13.88 14.98
C ARG A 167 -23.77 -13.86 15.39
N ALA A 168 -22.97 -12.97 14.81
CA ALA A 168 -21.53 -12.87 15.11
C ALA A 168 -21.25 -12.55 16.60
N ALA A 169 -22.02 -11.64 17.19
CA ALA A 169 -21.87 -11.25 18.59
C ALA A 169 -22.10 -12.42 19.58
N ARG A 170 -23.02 -13.34 19.25
CA ARG A 170 -23.41 -14.44 20.15
C ARG A 170 -22.39 -15.57 20.23
N HIS A 171 -21.71 -15.93 19.13
CA HIS A 171 -20.77 -17.05 19.16
C HIS A 171 -19.41 -16.68 19.79
N VAL A 172 -19.02 -15.40 19.73
CA VAL A 172 -17.71 -14.90 20.21
C VAL A 172 -17.52 -15.01 21.74
N VAL A 173 -18.59 -14.95 22.55
CA VAL A 173 -18.52 -15.11 24.02
C VAL A 173 -18.97 -16.52 24.43
N LYS A 174 -18.03 -17.37 24.86
CA LYS A 174 -18.29 -18.80 25.18
C LYS A 174 -18.89 -19.04 26.56
N GLY A 175 -18.85 -18.05 27.45
CA GLY A 175 -19.23 -18.23 28.85
C GLY A 175 -18.71 -17.13 29.76
N ALA A 176 -18.76 -17.38 31.06
CA ALA A 176 -18.20 -16.49 32.08
C ALA A 176 -17.40 -17.25 33.15
N LEU A 177 -16.44 -16.53 33.75
CA LEU A 177 -15.74 -16.90 34.97
C LEU A 177 -16.49 -16.29 36.15
N LYS A 178 -16.76 -17.09 37.19
CA LYS A 178 -17.33 -16.60 38.44
C LYS A 178 -16.24 -16.60 39.52
N LEU A 179 -15.61 -15.44 39.71
CA LEU A 179 -14.52 -15.24 40.67
C LEU A 179 -15.07 -14.65 41.98
N GLU A 180 -14.25 -14.70 43.03
CA GLU A 180 -14.51 -14.00 44.30
C GLU A 180 -15.92 -14.31 44.87
N GLY A 181 -16.32 -15.60 44.84
CA GLY A 181 -17.65 -16.09 45.27
C GLY A 181 -18.83 -15.71 44.37
N GLY A 182 -18.64 -14.75 43.47
CA GLY A 182 -19.66 -14.19 42.57
C GLY A 182 -19.65 -12.67 42.45
N GLU A 183 -18.79 -11.97 43.20
CA GLU A 183 -18.71 -10.50 43.17
C GLU A 183 -18.03 -10.00 41.90
N ARG A 184 -17.18 -10.82 41.27
CA ARG A 184 -16.49 -10.53 40.00
C ARG A 184 -16.86 -11.57 38.93
N ILE A 185 -17.37 -11.08 37.79
CA ILE A 185 -17.76 -11.89 36.63
C ILE A 185 -16.94 -11.43 35.42
N VAL A 186 -16.21 -12.35 34.78
CA VAL A 186 -15.35 -12.06 33.63
C VAL A 186 -15.81 -12.88 32.42
N GLN A 187 -16.07 -12.24 31.28
CA GLN A 187 -16.60 -12.92 30.09
C GLN A 187 -15.49 -13.63 29.31
N ILE A 188 -15.69 -14.91 28.97
CA ILE A 188 -14.72 -15.72 28.23
C ILE A 188 -14.98 -15.59 26.73
N LEU A 189 -13.98 -15.16 25.98
CA LEU A 189 -14.03 -15.12 24.52
C LEU A 189 -13.50 -16.44 23.92
N ASP A 190 -14.06 -16.87 22.79
CA ASP A 190 -13.51 -18.00 22.03
C ASP A 190 -12.62 -17.51 20.87
N ALA A 191 -11.33 -17.87 20.92
CA ALA A 191 -10.37 -17.57 19.87
C ALA A 191 -10.73 -18.22 18.51
N ALA A 192 -11.42 -19.35 18.50
CA ALA A 192 -11.86 -20.01 17.26
C ALA A 192 -13.03 -19.26 16.61
N GLU A 193 -13.98 -18.78 17.39
CA GLU A 193 -15.14 -18.01 16.90
C GLU A 193 -14.70 -16.60 16.46
N LEU A 194 -13.75 -15.98 17.17
CA LEU A 194 -13.11 -14.73 16.77
C LEU A 194 -12.46 -14.79 15.36
N MET A 195 -11.93 -15.95 14.93
CA MET A 195 -11.42 -16.13 13.56
C MET A 195 -12.52 -16.50 12.54
N GLN A 196 -13.70 -16.92 12.99
CA GLN A 196 -14.84 -17.32 12.15
C GLN A 196 -15.87 -16.20 11.94
N ILE A 197 -15.72 -15.05 12.61
CA ILE A 197 -16.50 -13.83 12.33
C ILE A 197 -16.47 -13.56 10.82
N GLU A 198 -17.65 -13.47 10.21
CA GLU A 198 -17.78 -13.29 8.77
C GLU A 198 -17.00 -12.04 8.33
N GLN A 199 -16.17 -12.18 7.29
CA GLN A 199 -15.35 -11.11 6.71
C GLN A 199 -14.15 -10.65 7.56
N VAL A 200 -13.82 -11.31 8.68
CA VAL A 200 -12.50 -11.15 9.33
C VAL A 200 -11.38 -11.70 8.42
N PRO A 201 -10.30 -10.95 8.15
CA PRO A 201 -9.27 -11.40 7.22
C PRO A 201 -8.36 -12.47 7.81
N GLN A 202 -8.34 -13.68 7.24
CA GLN A 202 -7.51 -14.77 7.77
C GLN A 202 -6.10 -14.80 7.15
N ILE A 203 -5.07 -14.87 8.01
CA ILE A 203 -3.68 -15.17 7.62
C ILE A 203 -3.50 -16.68 7.55
N LEU A 204 -3.28 -17.23 6.36
CA LEU A 204 -2.89 -18.63 6.22
C LEU A 204 -1.36 -18.74 6.22
N ASP A 205 -0.80 -19.21 7.34
CA ASP A 205 0.64 -19.37 7.59
C ASP A 205 1.38 -20.26 6.56
N LYS A 206 0.62 -20.96 5.69
CA LYS A 206 1.09 -21.71 4.52
C LYS A 206 2.00 -20.90 3.57
N GLN A 207 1.94 -19.56 3.58
CA GLN A 207 2.82 -18.72 2.76
C GLN A 207 4.29 -18.71 3.20
N ARG A 208 4.64 -19.22 4.38
CA ARG A 208 6.06 -19.41 4.79
C ARG A 208 6.82 -20.44 3.95
N ALA A 209 6.13 -21.30 3.19
CA ALA A 209 6.73 -22.39 2.41
C ALA A 209 7.67 -21.92 1.26
N GLY A 210 7.65 -20.64 0.87
CA GLY A 210 8.57 -20.09 -0.15
C GLY A 210 10.00 -19.82 0.35
N GLY A 211 10.28 -19.95 1.65
CA GLY A 211 11.51 -19.43 2.29
C GLY A 211 12.85 -20.03 1.87
N LEU A 212 12.88 -21.13 1.10
CA LEU A 212 14.11 -21.82 0.70
C LEU A 212 14.49 -21.67 -0.79
N ALA A 213 13.63 -21.03 -1.61
CA ALA A 213 13.89 -20.82 -3.04
C ALA A 213 14.43 -19.41 -3.38
N ARG A 214 14.49 -18.48 -2.41
CA ARG A 214 14.97 -17.11 -2.62
C ARG A 214 16.48 -16.98 -2.43
N ARG A 215 17.25 -17.53 -3.38
CA ARG A 215 18.69 -17.23 -3.51
C ARG A 215 19.08 -17.21 -5.00
N ALA A 216 19.82 -16.17 -5.41
CA ALA A 216 20.22 -15.92 -6.79
C ALA A 216 19.08 -15.70 -7.81
N VAL A 217 18.13 -14.83 -7.48
CA VAL A 217 17.32 -14.08 -8.48
C VAL A 217 17.61 -12.60 -8.29
N VAL A 218 17.84 -11.87 -9.39
CA VAL A 218 17.99 -10.41 -9.36
C VAL A 218 16.73 -9.80 -8.75
N THR A 219 16.87 -8.86 -7.82
CA THR A 219 15.74 -8.20 -7.17
C THR A 219 15.03 -7.26 -8.14
N GLN A 220 14.19 -7.83 -8.99
CA GLN A 220 13.28 -7.11 -9.88
C GLN A 220 12.48 -6.12 -9.05
N ARG A 221 12.76 -4.83 -9.26
CA ARG A 221 12.05 -3.75 -8.59
C ARG A 221 10.78 -3.45 -9.37
N HIS A 222 9.66 -3.52 -8.67
CA HIS A 222 8.38 -3.07 -9.16
C HIS A 222 8.19 -1.59 -8.78
N GLN A 223 7.33 -0.91 -9.52
CA GLN A 223 6.95 0.47 -9.24
C GLN A 223 5.44 0.59 -9.25
N CYS A 224 4.91 1.29 -8.26
CA CYS A 224 3.50 1.66 -8.21
C CYS A 224 3.36 3.18 -8.10
N VAL A 225 2.24 3.72 -8.61
CA VAL A 225 1.84 5.09 -8.32
C VAL A 225 0.92 5.04 -7.11
N SER A 226 1.30 5.76 -6.06
CA SER A 226 0.49 5.93 -4.86
C SER A 226 -0.38 7.18 -4.91
N PHE A 227 -1.58 7.08 -4.37
CA PHE A 227 -2.62 8.10 -4.37
C PHE A 227 -3.49 7.99 -3.12
N ARG A 228 -4.30 9.04 -2.86
CA ARG A 228 -5.22 9.09 -1.72
C ARG A 228 -6.67 8.98 -2.14
N LEU A 229 -7.48 8.40 -1.25
CA LEU A 229 -8.93 8.52 -1.19
C LEU A 229 -9.32 8.65 0.28
N GLY A 230 -9.62 9.88 0.72
CA GLY A 230 -9.65 10.20 2.15
C GLY A 230 -8.31 9.85 2.81
N ASP A 231 -8.37 9.17 3.96
CA ASP A 231 -7.17 8.72 4.69
C ASP A 231 -6.41 7.57 4.00
N ALA A 232 -7.06 6.83 3.09
CA ALA A 232 -6.50 5.61 2.52
C ALA A 232 -5.33 5.87 1.56
N ALA A 233 -4.17 5.30 1.88
CA ALA A 233 -3.00 5.25 1.00
C ALA A 233 -3.09 4.03 0.07
N LEU A 234 -3.43 4.27 -1.19
CA LEU A 234 -3.68 3.24 -2.20
C LEU A 234 -2.66 3.35 -3.34
N ALA A 235 -2.49 2.29 -4.12
CA ALA A 235 -1.65 2.32 -5.31
C ALA A 235 -2.08 1.34 -6.40
N PHE A 236 -1.69 1.64 -7.65
CA PHE A 236 -1.68 0.71 -8.78
C PHE A 236 -0.25 0.52 -9.29
N GLU A 237 0.07 -0.66 -9.84
CA GLU A 237 1.32 -0.84 -10.59
C GLU A 237 1.40 0.15 -11.75
N ILE A 238 2.58 0.72 -11.97
CA ILE A 238 2.76 1.88 -12.85
C ILE A 238 2.40 1.61 -14.32
N GLY A 239 2.54 0.35 -14.76
CA GLY A 239 2.16 -0.08 -16.11
C GLY A 239 0.66 -0.22 -16.35
N ALA A 240 -0.16 -0.24 -15.29
CA ALA A 240 -1.62 -0.29 -15.40
C ALA A 240 -2.23 1.10 -15.67
N ILE A 241 -1.53 2.17 -15.29
CA ILE A 241 -1.94 3.55 -15.52
C ILE A 241 -1.50 3.96 -16.92
N HIS A 242 -2.45 4.40 -17.73
CA HIS A 242 -2.20 4.91 -19.07
C HIS A 242 -1.65 6.34 -18.99
N GLU A 243 -2.34 7.23 -18.29
CA GLU A 243 -1.98 8.65 -18.14
C GLU A 243 -2.47 9.15 -16.76
N ILE A 244 -1.89 10.22 -16.24
CA ILE A 244 -2.41 10.92 -15.05
C ILE A 244 -2.61 12.37 -15.42
N VAL A 245 -3.82 12.89 -15.26
CA VAL A 245 -4.16 14.27 -15.62
C VAL A 245 -4.79 15.03 -14.45
N ARG A 246 -4.58 16.35 -14.39
CA ARG A 246 -5.42 17.28 -13.62
C ARG A 246 -6.88 17.16 -14.06
N VAL A 247 -7.82 17.32 -13.13
CA VAL A 247 -9.26 17.31 -13.42
C VAL A 247 -9.60 18.48 -14.38
N PRO A 248 -10.15 18.21 -15.57
CA PRO A 248 -10.62 19.25 -16.49
C PRO A 248 -12.07 19.66 -16.16
N GLU A 249 -12.70 20.45 -17.02
CA GLU A 249 -14.16 20.58 -16.99
C GLU A 249 -14.83 19.22 -17.29
N ILE A 250 -15.82 18.85 -16.47
CA ILE A 250 -16.53 17.57 -16.55
C ILE A 250 -17.84 17.81 -17.31
N ALA A 251 -18.01 17.11 -18.43
CA ALA A 251 -19.23 17.12 -19.23
C ALA A 251 -20.29 16.17 -18.64
N GLU A 252 -21.57 16.48 -18.84
CA GLU A 252 -22.66 15.64 -18.36
C GLU A 252 -22.81 14.33 -19.16
N SER A 253 -22.93 13.21 -18.45
CA SER A 253 -23.15 11.88 -19.02
C SER A 253 -24.62 11.47 -18.90
N VAL A 254 -25.15 10.77 -19.90
CA VAL A 254 -26.43 10.05 -19.78
C VAL A 254 -26.31 8.84 -18.83
N LEU A 255 -25.09 8.38 -18.57
CA LEU A 255 -24.76 7.28 -17.64
C LEU A 255 -24.43 7.77 -16.22
N LYS A 256 -24.68 9.06 -15.92
CA LYS A 256 -24.37 9.69 -14.63
C LYS A 256 -25.09 8.97 -13.49
N SER A 257 -24.36 8.67 -12.42
CA SER A 257 -24.78 7.86 -11.28
C SER A 257 -23.90 8.17 -10.07
N GLU A 258 -24.12 7.52 -8.93
CA GLU A 258 -23.21 7.63 -7.77
C GLU A 258 -21.78 7.20 -8.10
N LEU A 259 -21.62 6.27 -9.07
CA LEU A 259 -20.33 5.80 -9.57
C LEU A 259 -19.79 6.69 -10.70
N CYS A 260 -20.61 7.07 -11.68
CA CYS A 260 -20.19 7.88 -12.83
C CYS A 260 -20.51 9.37 -12.61
N ILE A 261 -19.47 10.16 -12.38
CA ILE A 261 -19.56 11.61 -12.16
C ILE A 261 -20.01 12.33 -13.44
N GLY A 262 -19.53 11.87 -14.59
CA GLY A 262 -19.73 12.49 -15.90
C GLY A 262 -18.73 11.96 -16.93
N MET A 263 -18.33 12.81 -17.87
CA MET A 263 -17.31 12.52 -18.88
C MET A 263 -16.25 13.63 -18.93
N PHE A 264 -15.10 13.34 -19.53
CA PHE A 264 -14.06 14.33 -19.81
C PHE A 264 -13.44 14.11 -21.19
N ASN A 265 -12.84 15.17 -21.76
CA ASN A 265 -12.15 15.10 -23.05
C ASN A 265 -10.63 15.03 -22.86
N LEU A 266 -10.03 13.94 -23.33
CA LEU A 266 -8.58 13.73 -23.37
C LEU A 266 -8.12 13.71 -24.83
N ARG A 267 -7.48 14.81 -25.27
CA ARG A 267 -6.86 14.95 -26.61
C ARG A 267 -7.80 14.71 -27.80
N GLY A 268 -9.11 14.89 -27.61
CA GLY A 268 -10.15 14.64 -28.61
C GLY A 268 -11.10 13.51 -28.20
N ASP A 269 -10.59 12.48 -27.53
CA ASP A 269 -11.38 11.32 -27.11
C ASP A 269 -12.21 11.65 -25.85
N LEU A 270 -13.52 11.37 -25.89
CA LEU A 270 -14.40 11.45 -24.73
C LEU A 270 -14.28 10.18 -23.90
N MET A 271 -14.25 10.34 -22.58
CA MET A 271 -14.02 9.26 -21.62
C MET A 271 -14.98 9.33 -20.42
N PRO A 272 -15.46 8.20 -19.88
CA PRO A 272 -16.24 8.17 -18.65
C PRO A 272 -15.35 8.49 -17.44
N LEU A 273 -15.87 9.30 -16.52
CA LEU A 273 -15.21 9.63 -15.26
C LEU A 273 -15.95 8.96 -14.08
N VAL A 274 -15.23 8.11 -13.36
CA VAL A 274 -15.70 7.38 -12.17
C VAL A 274 -15.19 8.02 -10.89
N ASP A 275 -16.04 8.09 -9.87
CA ASP A 275 -15.61 8.32 -8.49
C ASP A 275 -14.99 7.03 -7.93
N PHE A 276 -13.67 7.03 -7.77
CA PHE A 276 -12.96 5.85 -7.28
C PHE A 276 -13.10 5.67 -5.76
N GLY A 277 -13.49 6.73 -5.02
CA GLY A 277 -13.92 6.65 -3.63
C GLY A 277 -15.21 5.86 -3.51
N ALA A 278 -16.23 6.23 -4.29
CA ALA A 278 -17.53 5.56 -4.32
C ALA A 278 -17.40 4.07 -4.72
N LEU A 279 -16.61 3.75 -5.75
CA LEU A 279 -16.36 2.35 -6.16
C LEU A 279 -15.77 1.50 -5.02
N LEU A 280 -14.95 2.10 -4.16
CA LEU A 280 -14.29 1.43 -3.04
C LEU A 280 -15.03 1.61 -1.70
N GLY A 281 -16.26 2.13 -1.72
CA GLY A 281 -17.07 2.38 -0.52
C GLY A 281 -16.46 3.39 0.46
N LEU A 282 -15.58 4.26 -0.03
CA LEU A 282 -14.94 5.35 0.71
C LEU A 282 -15.74 6.66 0.50
N PRO A 283 -15.59 7.66 1.40
CA PRO A 283 -16.28 8.94 1.27
C PRO A 283 -15.93 9.65 -0.05
N SER A 284 -16.95 9.95 -0.87
CA SER A 284 -16.79 10.71 -2.12
C SER A 284 -16.34 12.15 -1.84
N ARG A 285 -15.39 12.62 -2.65
CA ARG A 285 -15.01 14.04 -2.77
C ARG A 285 -15.21 14.60 -4.18
N ALA A 286 -15.98 13.89 -5.01
CA ALA A 286 -16.58 14.47 -6.21
C ALA A 286 -17.64 15.51 -5.85
N ALA A 287 -18.48 15.20 -4.84
CA ALA A 287 -19.60 16.02 -4.40
C ALA A 287 -19.22 17.30 -3.61
N SER A 288 -17.96 17.47 -3.19
CA SER A 288 -17.55 18.65 -2.41
C SER A 288 -17.30 19.93 -3.24
N GLY A 289 -17.64 19.92 -4.53
CA GLY A 289 -17.88 21.14 -5.30
C GLY A 289 -19.35 21.53 -5.16
N GLY A 290 -19.61 22.62 -4.42
CA GLY A 290 -20.96 22.95 -3.94
C GLY A 290 -22.02 23.22 -5.03
N GLU A 291 -23.28 23.24 -4.60
CA GLU A 291 -24.48 23.47 -5.42
C GLU A 291 -24.46 24.84 -6.11
N GLY A 292 -23.87 24.92 -7.30
CA GLY A 292 -23.78 26.14 -8.09
C GLY A 292 -22.62 26.07 -9.09
N GLY A 293 -22.95 25.93 -10.38
CA GLY A 293 -22.00 25.56 -11.42
C GLY A 293 -20.72 26.39 -11.51
N LYS A 294 -19.64 25.87 -10.92
CA LYS A 294 -18.24 25.98 -11.36
C LYS A 294 -17.38 24.99 -10.58
N ALA A 295 -17.10 23.82 -11.18
CA ALA A 295 -16.07 22.93 -10.66
C ALA A 295 -14.73 23.71 -10.64
N GLY A 296 -14.11 23.79 -9.45
CA GLY A 296 -13.01 24.71 -9.19
C GLY A 296 -11.70 24.33 -9.88
N ALA A 297 -11.59 24.60 -11.18
CA ALA A 297 -10.37 24.44 -11.99
C ALA A 297 -9.29 25.50 -11.65
N GLY A 298 -9.05 25.74 -10.35
CA GLY A 298 -7.93 26.51 -9.86
C GLY A 298 -6.61 25.74 -10.01
N ALA A 299 -5.49 26.46 -9.98
CA ALA A 299 -4.15 25.85 -10.08
C ALA A 299 -3.82 24.88 -8.93
N ASP A 300 -4.58 24.97 -7.82
CA ASP A 300 -4.34 24.30 -6.53
C ASP A 300 -5.28 23.10 -6.28
N ASP A 301 -6.09 22.67 -7.26
CA ASP A 301 -6.84 21.41 -7.12
C ASP A 301 -5.85 20.23 -7.09
N ALA A 302 -5.80 19.55 -5.95
CA ALA A 302 -4.94 18.37 -5.72
C ALA A 302 -5.45 17.13 -6.46
N ARG A 303 -6.75 17.08 -6.82
CA ARG A 303 -7.38 15.90 -7.42
C ARG A 303 -6.80 15.58 -8.79
N ARG A 304 -6.75 14.29 -9.10
CA ARG A 304 -6.23 13.77 -10.37
C ARG A 304 -7.16 12.72 -10.94
N ILE A 305 -7.11 12.55 -12.26
CA ILE A 305 -7.76 11.43 -12.95
C ILE A 305 -6.66 10.45 -13.34
N LEU A 306 -6.76 9.23 -12.83
CA LEU A 306 -5.96 8.09 -13.30
C LEU A 306 -6.66 7.54 -14.55
N VAL A 307 -6.06 7.77 -15.71
CA VAL A 307 -6.52 7.24 -17.00
C VAL A 307 -6.07 5.79 -17.08
N MET A 308 -6.98 4.84 -17.19
CA MET A 308 -6.71 3.41 -17.32
C MET A 308 -7.32 2.85 -18.61
N ARG A 309 -6.84 1.69 -19.07
CA ARG A 309 -7.27 1.06 -20.32
C ARG A 309 -7.94 -0.28 -20.06
N ILE A 310 -9.08 -0.52 -20.72
CA ILE A 310 -9.87 -1.75 -20.66
C ILE A 310 -10.05 -2.27 -22.09
N GLY A 311 -9.26 -3.26 -22.49
CA GLY A 311 -9.25 -3.76 -23.87
C GLY A 311 -8.81 -2.69 -24.88
N ASP A 312 -9.74 -2.17 -25.69
CA ASP A 312 -9.55 -1.04 -26.60
C ASP A 312 -10.17 0.28 -26.11
N ASP A 313 -10.90 0.26 -24.99
CA ASP A 313 -11.50 1.43 -24.37
C ASP A 313 -10.65 1.99 -23.22
N GLN A 314 -11.02 3.18 -22.75
CA GLN A 314 -10.36 3.86 -21.64
C GLN A 314 -11.38 4.37 -20.61
N ILE A 315 -10.93 4.52 -19.36
CA ILE A 315 -11.71 5.05 -18.25
C ILE A 315 -10.87 6.02 -17.41
N GLY A 316 -11.49 7.06 -16.85
CA GLY A 316 -10.87 7.92 -15.85
C GLY A 316 -11.36 7.58 -14.45
N LEU A 317 -10.43 7.35 -13.51
CA LEU A 317 -10.72 7.18 -12.09
C LEU A 317 -10.31 8.44 -11.33
N LEU A 318 -11.26 9.13 -10.69
CA LEU A 318 -10.99 10.33 -9.89
C LEU A 318 -10.39 9.94 -8.52
N VAL A 319 -9.27 10.57 -8.15
CA VAL A 319 -8.58 10.38 -6.85
C VAL A 319 -8.24 11.73 -6.20
N ASP A 320 -8.11 11.76 -4.86
CA ASP A 320 -7.94 12.98 -4.06
C ASP A 320 -6.60 13.68 -4.30
N SER A 321 -5.54 12.89 -4.41
CA SER A 321 -4.18 13.31 -4.72
C SER A 321 -3.40 12.14 -5.30
N VAL A 322 -2.39 12.43 -6.13
CA VAL A 322 -1.32 11.48 -6.43
C VAL A 322 -0.12 11.86 -5.58
N ASP A 323 0.30 10.97 -4.68
CA ASP A 323 1.26 11.27 -3.62
C ASP A 323 2.71 11.09 -4.12
N SER A 324 3.01 9.94 -4.71
CA SER A 324 4.32 9.65 -5.34
C SER A 324 4.36 8.34 -6.13
N ILE A 325 5.39 8.17 -6.97
CA ILE A 325 5.83 6.85 -7.44
C ILE A 325 6.69 6.21 -6.36
N VAL A 326 6.42 4.94 -6.02
CA VAL A 326 7.13 4.17 -5.00
C VAL A 326 7.73 2.89 -5.61
N GLY A 327 9.04 2.71 -5.46
CA GLY A 327 9.74 1.47 -5.79
C GLY A 327 9.70 0.45 -4.64
N TYR A 328 9.44 -0.82 -4.95
CA TYR A 328 9.38 -1.94 -4.00
C TYR A 328 9.93 -3.25 -4.57
N THR A 329 10.17 -4.23 -3.70
CA THR A 329 10.56 -5.62 -4.05
C THR A 329 9.48 -6.62 -3.65
N ALA A 330 9.59 -7.86 -4.13
CA ALA A 330 8.74 -9.00 -3.70
C ALA A 330 8.96 -9.46 -2.24
N GLU A 331 9.73 -8.71 -1.44
CA GLU A 331 9.86 -8.85 0.02
C GLU A 331 9.15 -7.70 0.76
N GLN A 332 9.01 -6.53 0.11
CA GLN A 332 8.27 -5.39 0.66
C GLN A 332 6.77 -5.46 0.35
N LEU A 333 6.35 -6.21 -0.69
CA LEU A 333 4.95 -6.52 -0.94
C LEU A 333 4.51 -7.67 -0.01
N LEU A 334 3.87 -7.32 1.10
CA LEU A 334 3.33 -8.27 2.07
C LEU A 334 1.90 -8.68 1.68
N PRO A 335 1.49 -9.94 1.86
CA PRO A 335 0.12 -10.36 1.54
C PRO A 335 -0.89 -9.71 2.50
N ILE A 336 -1.97 -9.15 1.94
CA ILE A 336 -3.13 -8.76 2.75
C ILE A 336 -3.96 -10.02 3.03
N PRO A 337 -4.47 -10.25 4.25
CA PRO A 337 -5.17 -11.49 4.57
C PRO A 337 -6.59 -11.52 3.95
N GLY A 338 -7.21 -12.70 3.88
CA GLY A 338 -8.37 -12.92 3.00
C GLY A 338 -9.68 -12.22 3.45
N LEU A 339 -10.00 -11.06 2.88
CA LEU A 339 -11.16 -10.18 3.17
C LEU A 339 -12.55 -10.70 2.73
N GLY A 340 -12.78 -12.01 2.82
CA GLY A 340 -14.04 -12.66 2.46
C GLY A 340 -14.29 -12.81 0.96
N ALA A 341 -15.31 -13.61 0.60
CA ALA A 341 -15.49 -14.09 -0.77
C ALA A 341 -15.77 -12.98 -1.81
N ARG A 342 -16.59 -11.97 -1.48
CA ARG A 342 -16.95 -10.86 -2.40
C ARG A 342 -15.78 -9.92 -2.75
N ARG A 343 -14.64 -10.02 -2.07
CA ARG A 343 -13.50 -9.09 -2.20
C ARG A 343 -12.19 -9.80 -2.56
N ALA A 344 -12.24 -11.11 -2.82
CA ALA A 344 -11.07 -11.91 -3.13
C ALA A 344 -10.42 -11.44 -4.44
N GLY A 345 -9.14 -11.05 -4.37
CA GLY A 345 -8.38 -10.62 -5.54
C GLY A 345 -8.42 -9.12 -5.86
N LEU A 346 -9.20 -8.29 -5.16
CA LEU A 346 -9.16 -6.82 -5.32
C LEU A 346 -7.80 -6.22 -4.89
N PHE A 347 -7.16 -6.85 -3.91
CA PHE A 347 -5.89 -6.42 -3.32
C PHE A 347 -4.77 -7.35 -3.76
N ALA A 348 -3.71 -6.78 -4.35
CA ALA A 348 -2.48 -7.50 -4.69
C ALA A 348 -1.54 -7.67 -3.48
N GLY A 349 -1.63 -6.75 -2.49
CA GLY A 349 -0.89 -6.81 -1.24
C GLY A 349 -0.75 -5.44 -0.58
N CYS A 350 0.09 -5.36 0.45
CA CYS A 350 0.46 -4.13 1.13
C CYS A 350 1.96 -3.88 0.94
N VAL A 351 2.33 -2.77 0.29
CA VAL A 351 3.73 -2.36 0.09
C VAL A 351 4.20 -1.67 1.36
N SER A 352 5.05 -2.34 2.14
CA SER A 352 5.52 -1.81 3.41
C SER A 352 6.79 -0.95 3.30
N ARG A 353 6.83 0.13 4.10
CA ARG A 353 7.79 1.24 3.95
C ARG A 353 8.40 1.66 5.29
N GLU A 354 9.70 1.43 5.46
CA GLU A 354 10.48 1.90 6.62
C GLU A 354 10.32 3.43 6.77
N GLY A 355 9.72 3.88 7.89
CA GLY A 355 9.51 5.30 8.22
C GLY A 355 8.30 5.99 7.58
N HIS A 356 7.40 5.28 6.89
CA HIS A 356 6.23 5.86 6.24
C HIS A 356 4.96 5.02 6.40
N ASP A 357 3.81 5.59 5.99
CA ASP A 357 2.57 4.83 5.79
C ASP A 357 2.83 3.67 4.80
N ASP A 358 2.42 2.46 5.19
CA ASP A 358 2.28 1.31 4.28
C ASP A 358 1.16 1.59 3.26
N ILE A 359 1.26 1.00 2.06
CA ILE A 359 0.39 1.35 0.92
C ILE A 359 -0.33 0.11 0.40
N VAL A 360 -1.65 0.15 0.30
CA VAL A 360 -2.45 -0.94 -0.27
C VAL A 360 -2.32 -0.95 -1.79
N LEU A 361 -1.71 -2.01 -2.34
CA LEU A 361 -1.58 -2.21 -3.78
C LEU A 361 -2.85 -2.91 -4.31
N LEU A 362 -3.55 -2.24 -5.21
CA LEU A 362 -4.77 -2.73 -5.84
C LEU A 362 -4.45 -3.55 -7.10
N ALA A 363 -5.17 -4.66 -7.27
CA ALA A 363 -5.10 -5.46 -8.49
C ALA A 363 -5.94 -4.78 -9.58
N HIS A 364 -5.27 -4.02 -10.45
CA HIS A 364 -5.93 -3.26 -11.51
C HIS A 364 -6.84 -4.11 -12.41
N THR A 365 -6.49 -5.38 -12.65
CA THR A 365 -7.34 -6.31 -13.40
C THR A 365 -8.68 -6.51 -12.72
N ALA A 366 -8.70 -6.87 -11.43
CA ALA A 366 -9.93 -7.09 -10.67
C ALA A 366 -10.79 -5.82 -10.53
N VAL A 367 -10.16 -4.64 -10.42
CA VAL A 367 -10.87 -3.35 -10.44
C VAL A 367 -11.55 -3.11 -11.80
N LEU A 368 -10.81 -3.30 -12.90
CA LEU A 368 -11.27 -2.95 -14.25
C LEU A 368 -12.19 -4.02 -14.87
N THR A 369 -12.31 -5.20 -14.25
CA THR A 369 -13.27 -6.25 -14.62
C THR A 369 -14.46 -6.35 -13.67
N SER A 370 -14.77 -5.30 -12.90
CA SER A 370 -16.06 -5.23 -12.18
C SER A 370 -17.21 -5.08 -13.19
N ASP A 371 -18.38 -5.66 -12.88
CA ASP A 371 -19.54 -5.62 -13.76
C ASP A 371 -20.00 -4.16 -14.00
N GLU A 372 -19.92 -3.31 -12.98
CA GLU A 372 -20.28 -1.89 -13.03
C GLU A 372 -19.33 -1.09 -13.93
N ILE A 373 -18.02 -1.30 -13.78
CA ILE A 373 -16.99 -0.64 -14.61
C ILE A 373 -17.10 -1.10 -16.07
N HIS A 374 -17.24 -2.40 -16.29
CA HIS A 374 -17.37 -2.98 -17.63
C HIS A 374 -18.66 -2.49 -18.34
N ALA A 375 -19.80 -2.48 -17.64
CA ALA A 375 -21.05 -1.96 -18.18
C ALA A 375 -20.99 -0.45 -18.48
N LEU A 376 -20.38 0.35 -17.60
CA LEU A 376 -20.19 1.78 -17.81
C LEU A 376 -19.30 2.06 -19.03
N THR A 377 -18.16 1.38 -19.15
CA THR A 377 -17.25 1.55 -20.29
C THR A 377 -17.89 1.13 -21.60
N GLN A 378 -18.56 -0.03 -21.66
CA GLN A 378 -19.28 -0.45 -22.87
C GLN A 378 -20.42 0.51 -23.24
N GLY A 379 -21.25 0.91 -22.27
CA GLY A 379 -22.33 1.87 -22.48
C GLY A 379 -21.82 3.22 -22.99
N HIS A 380 -20.71 3.72 -22.42
CA HIS A 380 -20.08 4.95 -22.88
C HIS A 380 -19.52 4.80 -24.31
N SER A 381 -18.85 3.68 -24.60
CA SER A 381 -18.31 3.39 -25.93
C SER A 381 -19.43 3.36 -26.99
N HIS A 382 -20.59 2.77 -26.69
CA HIS A 382 -21.75 2.77 -27.59
C HIS A 382 -22.43 4.14 -27.77
N LEU A 383 -22.45 4.99 -26.73
CA LEU A 383 -23.12 6.30 -26.79
C LEU A 383 -22.23 7.43 -27.35
N TYR A 384 -20.92 7.36 -27.14
CA TYR A 384 -20.01 8.50 -27.31
C TYR A 384 -18.75 8.22 -28.15
N ALA A 385 -18.54 7.00 -28.66
CA ALA A 385 -17.41 6.74 -29.56
C ALA A 385 -17.56 7.51 -30.88
N HIS A 386 -16.73 8.55 -31.05
CA HIS A 386 -16.44 9.08 -32.37
C HIS A 386 -15.76 7.98 -33.22
N GLY A 387 -16.08 7.94 -34.51
CA GLY A 387 -15.85 6.79 -35.38
C GLY A 387 -14.39 6.30 -35.47
N GLU A 388 -14.24 5.06 -35.93
CA GLU A 388 -13.03 4.20 -35.87
C GLU A 388 -11.69 4.86 -36.24
N GLY A 389 -11.71 5.94 -37.03
CA GLY A 389 -10.54 6.71 -37.44
C GLY A 389 -9.63 7.18 -36.28
N HIS A 390 -10.17 7.54 -35.11
CA HIS A 390 -9.33 7.92 -33.96
C HIS A 390 -8.57 6.72 -33.37
N ARG A 391 -9.27 5.60 -33.13
CA ARG A 391 -8.64 4.34 -32.66
C ARG A 391 -7.64 3.79 -33.68
N ALA A 392 -7.89 3.93 -34.98
CA ALA A 392 -6.96 3.56 -36.04
C ALA A 392 -5.70 4.44 -36.04
N ASN A 393 -5.85 5.77 -35.92
CA ASN A 393 -4.73 6.71 -35.88
C ASN A 393 -3.82 6.48 -34.65
N ALA A 394 -4.41 6.19 -33.49
CA ALA A 394 -3.65 5.83 -32.27
C ALA A 394 -2.80 4.55 -32.45
N ARG A 395 -3.21 3.60 -33.29
CA ARG A 395 -2.41 2.41 -33.67
C ARG A 395 -1.32 2.71 -34.70
N GLN A 396 -1.36 3.85 -35.39
CA GLN A 396 -0.40 4.25 -36.43
C GLN A 396 0.72 5.18 -35.93
N ARG A 397 0.58 5.84 -34.78
CA ARG A 397 1.56 6.81 -34.23
C ARG A 397 2.89 6.20 -33.71
N GLY A 398 3.07 4.88 -33.83
CA GLY A 398 4.33 4.21 -33.53
C GLY A 398 4.62 4.05 -32.03
N GLU A 399 5.90 4.04 -31.67
CA GLU A 399 6.35 3.72 -30.31
C GLU A 399 5.93 4.79 -29.29
N ARG A 400 5.31 4.34 -28.19
CA ARG A 400 4.76 5.20 -27.13
C ARG A 400 5.69 5.20 -25.92
N HIS A 401 6.25 6.37 -25.62
CA HIS A 401 7.11 6.62 -24.48
C HIS A 401 6.32 7.26 -23.33
N VAL A 402 6.60 6.85 -22.09
CA VAL A 402 5.94 7.35 -20.89
C VAL A 402 6.88 8.31 -20.15
N TYR A 403 6.39 9.52 -19.88
CA TYR A 403 7.16 10.60 -19.26
C TYR A 403 6.52 11.05 -17.95
N ILE A 404 7.35 11.35 -16.95
CA ILE A 404 6.94 12.15 -15.79
C ILE A 404 7.14 13.61 -16.17
N THR A 405 6.09 14.42 -16.01
CA THR A 405 6.14 15.86 -16.28
C THR A 405 6.19 16.65 -14.98
N PHE A 406 6.95 17.73 -14.97
CA PHE A 406 7.17 18.56 -13.77
C PHE A 406 7.40 20.02 -14.15
N ARG A 407 7.29 20.91 -13.17
CA ARG A 407 7.53 22.34 -13.35
C ARG A 407 8.88 22.79 -12.83
N LEU A 408 9.48 23.65 -13.63
CA LEU A 408 10.29 24.79 -13.17
C LEU A 408 9.52 26.05 -13.61
N ASP A 409 10.19 27.05 -14.21
CA ASP A 409 9.50 28.14 -14.90
C ASP A 409 8.65 27.61 -16.10
N SER A 410 9.13 26.54 -16.74
CA SER A 410 8.49 25.85 -17.87
C SER A 410 8.06 24.42 -17.51
N LEU A 411 7.29 23.78 -18.41
CA LEU A 411 6.95 22.36 -18.31
C LEU A 411 8.10 21.49 -18.83
N MET A 412 8.64 20.67 -17.95
CA MET A 412 9.76 19.77 -18.21
C MET A 412 9.29 18.31 -18.14
N ALA A 413 10.06 17.39 -18.71
CA ALA A 413 9.78 15.97 -18.69
C ALA A 413 11.04 15.11 -18.57
N VAL A 414 10.92 13.97 -17.89
CA VAL A 414 11.94 12.90 -17.85
C VAL A 414 11.29 11.55 -18.18
N PRO A 415 11.98 10.62 -18.85
CA PRO A 415 11.47 9.27 -19.09
C PRO A 415 11.17 8.58 -17.77
N ILE A 416 10.00 7.94 -17.65
CA ILE A 416 9.59 7.29 -16.39
C ILE A 416 10.56 6.20 -15.95
N THR A 417 11.20 5.53 -16.92
CA THR A 417 12.23 4.51 -16.74
C THR A 417 13.51 5.02 -16.08
N GLY A 418 13.76 6.34 -16.11
CA GLY A 418 14.88 6.96 -15.39
C GLY A 418 14.57 7.32 -13.94
N VAL A 419 13.29 7.35 -13.54
CA VAL A 419 12.85 7.80 -12.21
C VAL A 419 12.43 6.61 -11.36
N ARG A 420 13.20 6.32 -10.32
CA ARG A 420 12.99 5.18 -9.41
C ARG A 420 11.89 5.45 -8.38
N GLU A 421 11.88 6.65 -7.81
CA GLU A 421 10.98 7.05 -6.73
C GLU A 421 10.75 8.57 -6.80
N ILE A 422 9.58 9.04 -6.37
CA ILE A 422 9.36 10.47 -6.10
C ILE A 422 9.19 10.60 -4.60
N ILE A 423 9.84 11.59 -3.99
CA ILE A 423 9.64 11.92 -2.57
C ILE A 423 9.17 13.37 -2.41
N ARG A 424 8.53 13.65 -1.27
CA ARG A 424 8.19 15.01 -0.86
C ARG A 424 9.49 15.79 -0.60
N TYR A 425 9.49 17.08 -0.91
CA TYR A 425 10.64 17.93 -0.62
C TYR A 425 10.89 18.04 0.90
N THR A 426 12.16 18.04 1.28
CA THR A 426 12.70 18.28 2.63
C THR A 426 13.89 19.21 2.51
N ASP A 427 14.29 19.88 3.59
CA ASP A 427 15.52 20.69 3.69
C ASP A 427 16.61 20.04 4.57
N ASP A 428 16.26 18.94 5.25
CA ASP A 428 17.17 18.05 5.99
C ASP A 428 18.06 17.25 5.03
N PHE A 429 19.26 17.78 4.80
CA PHE A 429 20.32 17.17 4.00
C PHE A 429 21.64 17.23 4.76
N MET A 430 22.44 16.15 4.71
CA MET A 430 23.84 16.23 5.15
C MET A 430 24.63 17.05 4.14
N ARG A 431 25.34 18.09 4.58
CA ARG A 431 26.05 19.03 3.69
C ARG A 431 27.57 18.97 3.91
N PRO A 432 28.30 18.13 3.15
CA PRO A 432 29.75 18.19 3.07
C PRO A 432 30.27 19.60 2.72
N PRO A 433 31.42 20.02 3.27
CA PRO A 433 32.07 21.26 2.86
C PRO A 433 32.58 21.16 1.42
N GLY A 434 32.60 22.28 0.69
CA GLY A 434 33.15 22.36 -0.67
C GLY A 434 32.20 21.99 -1.81
N LEU A 435 30.96 21.58 -1.53
CA LEU A 435 30.00 21.23 -2.58
C LEU A 435 29.67 22.43 -3.52
N PRO A 436 29.46 22.17 -4.83
CA PRO A 436 29.00 23.19 -5.78
C PRO A 436 27.63 23.78 -5.39
N ALA A 437 27.41 25.06 -5.69
CA ALA A 437 26.20 25.79 -5.27
C ALA A 437 24.85 25.21 -5.75
N ALA A 438 24.85 24.32 -6.75
CA ALA A 438 23.66 23.61 -7.22
C ALA A 438 23.41 22.25 -6.52
N VAL A 439 24.34 21.78 -5.69
CA VAL A 439 24.23 20.53 -4.93
C VAL A 439 23.89 20.88 -3.48
N CYS A 440 22.65 20.61 -3.07
CA CYS A 440 22.14 21.01 -1.76
C CYS A 440 22.73 20.19 -0.59
N GLY A 441 23.28 19.01 -0.89
CA GLY A 441 23.79 18.06 0.07
C GLY A 441 23.46 16.62 -0.33
N MET A 442 23.38 15.74 0.66
CA MET A 442 23.13 14.31 0.49
C MET A 442 22.00 13.86 1.41
N LEU A 443 21.10 13.02 0.90
CA LEU A 443 19.99 12.41 1.63
C LEU A 443 20.24 10.91 1.82
N ASN A 444 19.95 10.37 3.00
CA ASN A 444 19.97 8.93 3.23
C ASN A 444 18.59 8.33 2.93
N LEU A 445 18.41 7.80 1.71
CA LEU A 445 17.17 7.18 1.28
C LEU A 445 17.28 5.65 1.39
N ARG A 446 16.61 5.07 2.39
CA ARG A 446 16.58 3.61 2.63
C ARG A 446 17.99 2.97 2.67
N ARG A 447 18.94 3.62 3.37
CA ARG A 447 20.35 3.20 3.53
C ARG A 447 21.21 3.32 2.27
N ARG A 448 20.73 3.97 1.20
CA ARG A 448 21.54 4.45 0.06
C ARG A 448 21.69 5.97 0.16
N LEU A 449 22.90 6.47 -0.08
CA LEU A 449 23.18 7.90 -0.13
C LEU A 449 22.74 8.44 -1.50
N VAL A 450 22.03 9.57 -1.50
CA VAL A 450 21.49 10.21 -2.71
C VAL A 450 21.95 11.66 -2.77
N THR A 451 22.62 12.05 -3.84
CA THR A 451 23.13 13.41 -4.05
C THR A 451 21.98 14.33 -4.48
N ILE A 452 21.67 15.36 -3.71
CA ILE A 452 20.52 16.24 -3.96
C ILE A 452 20.93 17.48 -4.74
N VAL A 453 20.22 17.74 -5.84
CA VAL A 453 20.53 18.80 -6.81
C VAL A 453 19.31 19.72 -6.98
N ASP A 454 19.51 21.03 -6.82
CA ASP A 454 18.51 22.02 -7.18
C ASP A 454 18.65 22.39 -8.66
N LEU A 455 17.64 22.03 -9.47
CA LEU A 455 17.61 22.36 -10.89
C LEU A 455 17.49 23.87 -11.13
N ARG A 456 16.87 24.66 -10.24
CA ARG A 456 16.82 26.12 -10.38
C ARG A 456 18.21 26.71 -10.22
N ALA A 457 18.94 26.32 -9.19
CA ALA A 457 20.34 26.71 -9.00
C ALA A 457 21.25 26.24 -10.17
N LEU A 458 21.11 24.99 -10.63
CA LEU A 458 21.91 24.42 -11.72
C LEU A 458 21.76 25.20 -13.04
N TYR A 459 20.52 25.57 -13.39
CA TYR A 459 20.22 26.33 -14.61
C TYR A 459 20.27 27.85 -14.45
N ALA A 460 20.58 28.35 -13.24
CA ALA A 460 20.54 29.77 -12.88
C ALA A 460 19.17 30.42 -13.15
N LEU A 461 18.10 29.70 -12.83
CA LEU A 461 16.74 30.25 -12.75
C LEU A 461 16.54 31.05 -11.46
N ALA A 462 15.43 31.77 -11.35
CA ALA A 462 15.05 32.39 -10.07
C ALA A 462 14.88 31.32 -8.97
N PRO A 463 15.19 31.61 -7.69
CA PRO A 463 14.93 30.69 -6.59
C PRO A 463 13.46 30.28 -6.48
N ARG A 464 13.19 29.07 -6.00
CA ARG A 464 11.81 28.61 -5.72
C ARG A 464 11.18 29.47 -4.64
N ALA A 465 9.87 29.75 -4.76
CA ALA A 465 9.11 30.40 -3.69
C ALA A 465 9.18 29.58 -2.38
N THR A 466 9.34 30.28 -1.26
CA THR A 466 9.62 29.71 0.07
C THR A 466 8.39 29.66 0.99
N ASP A 467 7.21 30.01 0.48
CA ASP A 467 5.95 29.86 1.21
C ASP A 467 5.57 28.38 1.41
N ALA A 468 4.65 28.13 2.34
CA ALA A 468 4.24 26.78 2.73
C ALA A 468 3.58 25.98 1.60
N ALA A 469 2.86 26.63 0.67
CA ALA A 469 2.20 25.94 -0.44
C ALA A 469 3.22 25.52 -1.50
N ALA A 470 4.14 26.41 -1.87
CA ALA A 470 5.27 26.09 -2.73
C ALA A 470 6.17 24.99 -2.12
N HIS A 471 6.37 25.00 -0.80
CA HIS A 471 7.13 23.96 -0.10
C HIS A 471 6.40 22.60 -0.07
N ALA A 472 5.07 22.58 0.10
CA ALA A 472 4.27 21.35 0.05
C ALA A 472 4.19 20.77 -1.38
N ASN A 473 4.10 21.64 -2.39
CA ASN A 473 4.02 21.26 -3.80
C ASN A 473 5.36 20.77 -4.36
N ALA A 474 6.50 21.25 -3.85
CA ALA A 474 7.83 20.79 -4.23
C ALA A 474 8.04 19.27 -4.03
N LYS A 475 8.83 18.67 -4.93
CA LYS A 475 9.15 17.23 -4.95
C LYS A 475 10.62 17.02 -5.27
N ILE A 476 11.12 15.82 -4.99
CA ILE A 476 12.45 15.37 -5.42
C ILE A 476 12.26 14.09 -6.25
N LEU A 477 12.73 14.09 -7.50
CA LEU A 477 12.74 12.91 -8.37
C LEU A 477 14.04 12.14 -8.12
N ILE A 478 13.93 10.89 -7.65
CA ILE A 478 15.07 10.02 -7.38
C ILE A 478 15.39 9.24 -8.66
N ILE A 479 16.62 9.40 -9.13
CA ILE A 479 17.13 8.90 -10.40
C ILE A 479 18.42 8.12 -10.14
N GLU A 480 18.63 7.01 -10.83
CA GLU A 480 19.80 6.13 -10.61
C GLU A 480 20.55 5.82 -11.91
N ARG A 481 21.88 5.72 -11.81
CA ARG A 481 22.77 5.42 -12.92
C ARG A 481 23.92 4.56 -12.40
N GLY A 482 23.84 3.25 -12.62
CA GLY A 482 24.72 2.29 -11.94
C GLY A 482 24.56 2.38 -10.42
N ASP A 483 25.69 2.49 -9.72
CA ASP A 483 25.73 2.57 -8.26
C ASP A 483 25.49 3.98 -7.70
N ASP A 484 25.39 5.01 -8.54
CA ASP A 484 25.05 6.37 -8.12
C ASP A 484 23.54 6.64 -8.14
N ALA A 485 23.10 7.49 -7.20
CA ALA A 485 21.72 7.95 -7.08
C ALA A 485 21.67 9.48 -6.85
N TYR A 486 20.82 10.16 -7.59
CA TYR A 486 20.66 11.61 -7.56
C TYR A 486 19.18 11.98 -7.32
N GLY A 487 18.95 13.03 -6.53
CA GLY A 487 17.62 13.58 -6.26
C GLY A 487 17.47 14.96 -6.87
N LEU A 488 16.66 15.09 -7.91
CA LEU A 488 16.42 16.37 -8.59
C LEU A 488 15.24 17.11 -7.95
N ILE A 489 15.48 18.28 -7.36
CA ILE A 489 14.43 19.14 -6.79
C ILE A 489 13.65 19.82 -7.93
N VAL A 490 12.31 19.81 -7.81
CA VAL A 490 11.37 20.47 -8.75
C VAL A 490 10.28 21.22 -7.99
N ASP A 491 9.67 22.22 -8.62
CA ASP A 491 8.62 23.05 -8.00
C ASP A 491 7.32 22.25 -7.78
N SER A 492 6.99 21.35 -8.71
CA SER A 492 5.85 20.43 -8.64
C SER A 492 5.99 19.33 -9.70
N VAL A 493 5.43 18.16 -9.41
CA VAL A 493 5.17 17.12 -10.42
C VAL A 493 3.73 17.31 -10.90
N GLU A 494 3.52 17.27 -12.21
CA GLU A 494 2.27 17.65 -12.86
C GLU A 494 1.42 16.42 -13.20
N ASN A 495 1.87 15.67 -14.21
CA ASN A 495 1.17 14.58 -14.88
C ASN A 495 2.16 13.44 -15.21
N ILE A 496 1.66 12.22 -15.33
CA ILE A 496 2.36 11.15 -16.08
C ILE A 496 1.75 11.15 -17.48
N SER A 497 2.55 11.39 -18.51
CA SER A 497 2.08 11.68 -19.87
C SER A 497 2.62 10.69 -20.91
N ASN A 498 1.75 10.23 -21.80
CA ASN A 498 2.14 9.48 -22.98
C ASN A 498 2.56 10.41 -24.13
N VAL A 499 3.66 10.07 -24.77
CA VAL A 499 4.21 10.76 -25.95
C VAL A 499 4.50 9.70 -27.02
N PHE A 500 3.99 9.89 -28.23
CA PHE A 500 4.38 9.04 -29.36
C PHE A 500 5.69 9.54 -29.97
N ALA A 501 6.47 8.64 -30.56
CA ALA A 501 7.69 9.00 -31.28
C ALA A 501 7.44 10.04 -32.40
N SER A 502 6.24 10.03 -33.00
CA SER A 502 5.79 11.01 -34.00
C SER A 502 5.63 12.44 -33.47
N ASP A 503 5.40 12.61 -32.17
CA ASP A 503 4.99 13.88 -31.56
C ASP A 503 6.20 14.69 -31.03
N LYS A 504 7.41 14.15 -31.22
CA LYS A 504 8.67 14.70 -30.74
C LYS A 504 9.39 15.51 -31.82
N MET A 505 10.02 16.60 -31.41
CA MET A 505 10.86 17.44 -32.26
C MET A 505 12.22 17.68 -31.60
N ALA A 506 13.31 17.74 -32.37
CA ALA A 506 14.62 18.13 -31.83
C ALA A 506 14.63 19.61 -31.42
N VAL A 507 15.30 19.96 -30.31
CA VAL A 507 15.29 21.33 -29.75
C VAL A 507 15.77 22.37 -30.77
N PRO A 508 14.90 23.30 -31.26
CA PRO A 508 15.26 24.25 -32.31
C PRO A 508 16.41 25.17 -31.90
N SER A 509 17.28 25.55 -32.84
CA SER A 509 18.44 26.43 -32.59
C SER A 509 18.09 27.91 -32.49
N ILE A 510 16.92 28.32 -32.99
CA ILE A 510 16.40 29.70 -32.93
C ILE A 510 15.68 30.00 -31.60
N MET A 511 15.19 28.96 -30.91
CA MET A 511 14.90 29.10 -29.48
C MET A 511 16.25 29.17 -28.74
N MET A 512 16.60 30.33 -28.18
CA MET A 512 16.95 30.50 -26.75
C MET A 512 17.85 31.72 -26.47
N ASP A 513 17.51 32.44 -25.41
CA ASP A 513 18.31 33.54 -24.85
C ASP A 513 19.43 33.01 -23.90
N ALA A 514 20.31 33.89 -23.41
CA ALA A 514 21.54 33.54 -22.70
C ALA A 514 21.35 32.56 -21.51
N THR A 515 20.33 32.78 -20.67
CA THR A 515 19.99 31.90 -19.52
C THR A 515 19.63 30.49 -19.97
N GLN A 516 18.86 30.39 -21.06
CA GLN A 516 18.30 29.13 -21.56
C GLN A 516 19.37 28.26 -22.25
N LYS A 517 20.53 28.81 -22.63
CA LYS A 517 21.67 28.04 -23.17
C LYS A 517 22.20 26.97 -22.21
N ARG A 518 22.12 27.19 -20.89
CA ARG A 518 22.49 26.17 -19.88
C ARG A 518 21.53 24.99 -19.91
N LEU A 519 20.23 25.28 -19.98
CA LEU A 519 19.16 24.27 -20.04
C LEU A 519 19.32 23.38 -21.29
N ARG A 520 19.61 23.98 -22.44
CA ARG A 520 19.80 23.26 -23.71
C ARG A 520 20.83 22.11 -23.65
N ALA A 521 21.85 22.20 -22.78
CA ALA A 521 22.90 21.17 -22.70
C ALA A 521 22.37 19.77 -22.34
N ASP A 522 21.24 19.70 -21.61
CA ASP A 522 20.62 18.44 -21.19
C ASP A 522 19.25 18.21 -21.85
N LEU A 523 18.86 19.00 -22.85
CA LEU A 523 17.59 18.81 -23.57
C LEU A 523 17.84 18.12 -24.92
N THR A 524 17.13 17.01 -25.16
CA THR A 524 17.17 16.28 -26.43
C THR A 524 16.00 16.63 -27.34
N GLU A 525 14.80 16.70 -26.77
CA GLU A 525 13.55 16.74 -27.51
C GLU A 525 12.57 17.75 -26.90
N ILE A 526 11.65 18.25 -27.70
CA ILE A 526 10.46 18.98 -27.27
C ILE A 526 9.20 18.32 -27.84
N VAL A 527 8.07 18.52 -27.16
CA VAL A 527 6.74 18.07 -27.57
C VAL A 527 5.77 19.23 -27.44
N GLU A 528 4.95 19.45 -28.46
CA GLU A 528 3.87 20.45 -28.39
C GLU A 528 2.65 19.85 -27.67
N VAL A 529 2.38 20.30 -26.44
CA VAL A 529 1.26 19.81 -25.64
C VAL A 529 0.02 20.65 -25.94
N GLN A 530 -0.87 20.09 -26.77
CA GLN A 530 -2.22 20.61 -26.93
C GLN A 530 -2.95 20.57 -25.58
N LYS A 531 -3.48 21.73 -25.17
CA LYS A 531 -4.34 21.82 -23.99
C LYS A 531 -5.70 21.19 -24.28
N SER A 532 -6.32 20.54 -23.29
CA SER A 532 -7.71 20.08 -23.41
C SER A 532 -8.64 21.28 -23.70
N ALA A 533 -9.69 21.04 -24.49
CA ALA A 533 -10.50 22.09 -25.14
C ALA A 533 -11.12 23.11 -24.16
N ALA A 534 -11.36 22.72 -22.90
CA ALA A 534 -11.83 23.61 -21.84
C ALA A 534 -10.87 24.79 -21.53
N GLN A 535 -9.59 24.72 -21.95
CA GLN A 535 -8.62 25.82 -21.84
C GLN A 535 -8.36 26.54 -23.18
N ALA A 536 -9.12 26.26 -24.24
CA ALA A 536 -8.93 26.84 -25.57
C ALA A 536 -9.58 28.23 -25.77
N HIS A 537 -10.30 28.75 -24.77
CA HIS A 537 -10.75 30.15 -24.80
C HIS A 537 -9.58 31.11 -24.58
N GLU A 538 -9.56 32.18 -25.37
CA GLU A 538 -8.51 33.23 -25.41
C GLU A 538 -7.10 32.76 -25.77
N GLY A 539 -6.86 32.39 -27.04
CA GLY A 539 -5.63 32.70 -27.81
C GLY A 539 -4.24 32.41 -27.21
N LYS A 540 -4.14 31.61 -26.14
CA LYS A 540 -2.90 31.36 -25.39
C LYS A 540 -2.02 30.36 -26.17
N PRO A 541 -0.69 30.57 -26.19
CA PRO A 541 0.22 29.74 -26.97
C PRO A 541 0.18 28.27 -26.50
N THR A 542 0.39 27.35 -27.44
CA THR A 542 0.52 25.92 -27.13
C THR A 542 1.68 25.69 -26.17
N GLN A 543 1.50 24.78 -25.21
CA GLN A 543 2.47 24.60 -24.14
C GLN A 543 3.56 23.63 -24.57
N VAL A 544 4.77 24.12 -24.80
CA VAL A 544 5.92 23.27 -25.12
C VAL A 544 6.38 22.54 -23.86
N MET A 545 6.47 21.21 -23.95
CA MET A 545 7.11 20.35 -22.96
C MET A 545 8.54 20.04 -23.41
N MET A 546 9.52 20.27 -22.54
CA MET A 546 10.94 20.04 -22.83
C MET A 546 11.44 18.76 -22.15
N ILE A 547 11.99 17.82 -22.93
CA ILE A 547 12.44 16.51 -22.46
C ILE A 547 13.93 16.55 -22.11
N PHE A 548 14.25 16.16 -20.87
CA PHE A 548 15.60 16.02 -20.36
C PHE A 548 16.24 14.68 -20.74
N ASP A 549 17.49 14.76 -21.19
CA ASP A 549 18.46 13.68 -21.18
C ASP A 549 19.03 13.54 -19.77
N VAL A 550 18.38 12.65 -19.02
CA VAL A 550 18.74 12.30 -17.64
C VAL A 550 20.20 11.84 -17.53
N VAL A 551 20.73 11.13 -18.53
CA VAL A 551 22.10 10.59 -18.47
C VAL A 551 23.12 11.71 -18.59
N LYS A 552 22.96 12.61 -19.57
CA LYS A 552 23.84 13.79 -19.73
C LYS A 552 23.81 14.72 -18.52
N LEU A 553 22.62 14.92 -17.93
CA LEU A 553 22.45 15.70 -16.71
C LEU A 553 23.28 15.11 -15.55
N MET A 554 23.23 13.80 -15.35
CA MET A 554 24.00 13.11 -14.30
C MET A 554 25.51 13.13 -14.59
N ASP A 555 25.93 12.92 -15.84
CA ASP A 555 27.34 13.06 -16.26
C ASP A 555 27.90 14.43 -15.88
N ARG A 556 27.17 15.52 -16.18
CA ARG A 556 27.62 16.88 -15.87
C ARG A 556 27.60 17.15 -14.37
N VAL A 557 26.62 16.63 -13.61
CA VAL A 557 26.60 16.83 -12.15
C VAL A 557 27.76 16.08 -11.48
N ALA A 558 28.10 14.86 -11.92
CA ALA A 558 29.29 14.15 -11.44
C ALA A 558 30.57 14.95 -11.70
N GLN A 559 30.80 15.36 -12.96
CA GLN A 559 31.95 16.19 -13.37
C GLN A 559 32.03 17.54 -12.64
N MET A 560 30.92 18.05 -12.12
CA MET A 560 30.86 19.29 -11.32
C MET A 560 31.18 19.05 -9.84
N ILE A 561 31.06 17.82 -9.34
CA ILE A 561 31.40 17.42 -7.96
C ILE A 561 32.87 16.99 -7.86
N ASP A 562 33.43 16.42 -8.94
CA ASP A 562 34.82 15.97 -9.04
C ASP A 562 35.84 17.10 -9.33
N ALA A 563 35.41 18.36 -9.42
CA ALA A 563 36.19 19.51 -9.94
C ALA A 563 36.30 20.70 -8.97
#